data_AF-A0A967WSB4-F1
#
_entry.id   AF-A0A967WSB4-F1
#
_cell.length_a   1.000
_cell.length_b   1.000
_cell.length_c   1.000
_cell.angle_alpha   90.00
_cell.angle_beta   90.00
_cell.angle_gamma   90.00
#
_symmetry.space_group_name_H-M   'P 1'
#
loop_
_entity.id
_entity.type
_entity.pdbx_description
1 polymer ?
#
loop_
_entity_poly.entity_id
_entity_poly.type
_entity_poly.pdbx_seq_one_letter_code
_entity_poly.pdbx_strand_id
1 'polypeptide(L)'
;MTYSDVEGGYEGQGNIELDPRFVEPDSGDLHLQPDSPCIDVGDNDALDLPDYDFEGDLRILDGDGDGWAVVDMGTDEFSIPTIPVEVDVTPYIPNNVIRVRPWVLVKVAILTTEEFDAADVAPDTVVFAGAPANT
;
A
#
# COMPACT_ATOMS: atom_id res chain seq x y z
N MET A 1 -16.74 -5.65 -21.57
CA MET A 1 -15.40 -5.24 -21.16
C MET A 1 -15.59 -3.99 -20.33
N THR A 2 -15.32 -4.12 -19.05
CA THR A 2 -15.47 -3.09 -18.02
C THR A 2 -14.22 -3.19 -17.15
N TYR A 3 -13.78 -2.09 -16.55
CA TYR A 3 -12.61 -2.05 -15.69
C TYR A 3 -11.38 -2.66 -16.37
N SER A 4 -11.02 -2.11 -17.52
CA SER A 4 -9.86 -2.52 -18.30
C SER A 4 -9.07 -1.30 -18.76
N ASP A 5 -7.74 -1.35 -18.64
CA ASP A 5 -6.84 -0.41 -19.33
C ASP A 5 -6.50 -0.98 -20.71
N VAL A 6 -7.01 -0.34 -21.76
CA VAL A 6 -6.96 -0.91 -23.11
C VAL A 6 -6.81 0.17 -24.19
N GLU A 7 -5.77 0.01 -25.00
CA GLU A 7 -5.48 0.91 -26.13
C GLU A 7 -6.62 0.89 -27.16
N GLY A 8 -6.99 2.08 -27.66
CA GLY A 8 -8.06 2.25 -28.64
C GLY A 8 -9.40 2.70 -28.03
N GLY A 9 -9.46 2.92 -26.72
CA GLY A 9 -10.55 3.64 -26.05
C GLY A 9 -11.90 2.93 -26.13
N TYR A 10 -12.00 1.74 -25.55
CA TYR A 10 -13.21 0.92 -25.61
C TYR A 10 -14.30 1.40 -24.65
N GLU A 11 -15.53 1.51 -25.16
CA GLU A 11 -16.69 1.84 -24.33
C GLU A 11 -16.96 0.76 -23.26
N GLY A 12 -17.21 1.21 -22.02
CA GLY A 12 -17.50 0.36 -20.87
C GLY A 12 -17.29 1.13 -19.56
N GLN A 13 -18.00 0.73 -18.51
CA GLN A 13 -17.78 1.30 -17.18
C GLN A 13 -16.36 0.99 -16.71
N GLY A 14 -15.68 2.01 -16.15
CA GLY A 14 -14.36 1.85 -15.55
C GLY A 14 -13.22 1.57 -16.54
N ASN A 15 -13.47 1.53 -17.85
CA ASN A 15 -12.38 1.39 -18.82
C ASN A 15 -11.56 2.68 -18.85
N ILE A 16 -10.25 2.52 -18.94
CA ILE A 16 -9.31 3.61 -19.14
C ILE A 16 -8.43 3.32 -20.37
N GLU A 17 -7.78 4.36 -20.86
CA GLU A 17 -6.77 4.29 -21.93
C GLU A 17 -5.60 5.15 -21.46
N LEU A 18 -4.82 4.62 -20.54
CA LEU A 18 -3.66 5.30 -19.96
C LEU A 18 -2.42 4.41 -20.10
N ASP A 19 -1.26 4.95 -19.72
CA ASP A 19 -0.04 4.15 -19.61
C ASP A 19 -0.09 3.37 -18.29
N PRO A 20 -0.07 2.02 -18.29
CA PRO A 20 -0.10 1.22 -17.06
C PRO A 20 1.09 1.45 -16.13
N ARG A 21 2.15 2.13 -16.60
CA ARG A 21 3.38 2.39 -15.80
C ARG A 21 4.06 1.12 -15.29
N PHE A 22 4.29 0.15 -16.18
CA PHE A 22 5.08 -1.03 -15.81
C PHE A 22 6.54 -0.65 -15.47
N VAL A 23 7.20 -1.43 -14.60
CA VAL A 23 8.59 -1.21 -14.17
C VAL A 23 9.58 -1.33 -15.33
N GLU A 24 9.55 -2.45 -16.06
CA GLU A 24 10.44 -2.68 -17.22
C GLU A 24 9.77 -3.64 -18.22
N PRO A 25 8.74 -3.19 -18.96
CA PRO A 25 7.95 -4.08 -19.82
C PRO A 25 8.76 -4.70 -20.96
N ASP A 26 9.80 -4.01 -21.45
CA ASP A 26 10.71 -4.51 -22.49
C ASP A 26 11.55 -5.71 -22.01
N SER A 27 11.79 -5.84 -20.70
CA SER A 27 12.47 -7.00 -20.11
C SER A 27 11.50 -8.06 -19.56
N GLY A 28 10.20 -7.77 -19.58
CA GLY A 28 9.13 -8.62 -19.08
C GLY A 28 8.76 -8.36 -17.62
N ASP A 29 9.30 -7.31 -16.99
CA ASP A 29 8.88 -6.86 -15.67
C ASP A 29 7.60 -6.03 -15.78
N LEU A 30 6.47 -6.72 -15.61
CA LEU A 30 5.11 -6.17 -15.72
C LEU A 30 4.52 -5.75 -14.37
N HIS A 31 5.36 -5.56 -13.35
CA HIS A 31 4.90 -4.95 -12.10
C HIS A 31 4.47 -3.51 -12.32
N LEU A 32 3.44 -3.07 -11.61
CA LEU A 32 3.00 -1.68 -11.64
C LEU A 32 3.95 -0.79 -10.82
N GLN A 33 4.22 0.42 -11.31
CA GLN A 33 4.87 1.46 -10.52
C GLN A 33 3.86 2.13 -9.56
N PRO A 34 4.32 2.75 -8.46
CA PRO A 34 3.44 3.35 -7.44
C PRO A 34 2.52 4.48 -7.94
N ASP A 35 2.76 5.03 -9.12
CA ASP A 35 1.94 6.07 -9.76
C ASP A 35 1.10 5.54 -10.93
N SER A 36 0.97 4.21 -11.04
CA SER A 36 0.17 3.58 -12.07
C SER A 36 -1.31 3.96 -11.93
N PRO A 37 -1.99 4.27 -13.05
CA PRO A 37 -3.44 4.49 -13.06
C PRO A 37 -4.24 3.19 -12.93
N CYS A 38 -3.57 2.03 -12.90
CA CYS A 38 -4.21 0.71 -12.81
C CYS A 38 -4.39 0.22 -11.37
N ILE A 39 -3.82 0.93 -10.39
CA ILE A 39 -3.88 0.58 -8.96
C ILE A 39 -5.27 0.86 -8.39
N ASP A 40 -5.84 -0.10 -7.66
CA ASP A 40 -7.10 -0.02 -6.89
C ASP A 40 -8.31 0.50 -7.68
N VAL A 41 -8.37 0.20 -8.98
CA VAL A 41 -9.44 0.71 -9.88
C VAL A 41 -10.17 -0.37 -10.66
N GLY A 42 -9.92 -1.64 -10.38
CA GLY A 42 -10.61 -2.77 -11.02
C GLY A 42 -12.00 -3.07 -10.43
N ASP A 43 -12.47 -4.30 -10.67
CA ASP A 43 -13.77 -4.79 -10.22
C ASP A 43 -13.61 -6.06 -9.38
N ASN A 44 -13.83 -5.94 -8.06
CA ASN A 44 -13.75 -7.06 -7.13
C ASN A 44 -14.80 -8.16 -7.41
N ASP A 45 -15.87 -7.83 -8.14
CA ASP A 45 -16.93 -8.77 -8.53
C ASP A 45 -16.74 -9.29 -9.97
N ALA A 46 -15.56 -9.06 -10.58
CA ALA A 46 -15.25 -9.52 -11.92
C ALA A 46 -15.46 -11.03 -12.07
N LEU A 47 -16.08 -11.42 -13.19
CA LEU A 47 -16.30 -12.83 -13.49
C LEU A 47 -14.95 -13.55 -13.66
N ASP A 48 -14.81 -14.70 -12.99
CA ASP A 48 -13.59 -15.52 -13.01
C ASP A 48 -12.34 -14.80 -12.46
N LEU A 49 -12.50 -13.86 -11.53
CA LEU A 49 -11.38 -13.28 -10.80
C LEU A 49 -10.64 -14.38 -10.02
N PRO A 50 -9.34 -14.63 -10.28
CA PRO A 50 -8.58 -15.64 -9.56
C PRO A 50 -8.31 -15.20 -8.12
N ASP A 51 -8.12 -16.16 -7.21
CA ASP A 51 -7.77 -15.86 -5.81
C ASP A 51 -6.38 -15.19 -5.67
N TYR A 52 -5.49 -15.45 -6.64
CA TYR A 52 -4.10 -15.01 -6.61
C TYR A 52 -3.67 -14.42 -7.97
N ASP A 53 -2.70 -13.52 -7.92
CA ASP A 53 -2.04 -12.96 -9.11
C ASP A 53 -0.98 -13.89 -9.71
N PHE A 54 -0.16 -13.38 -10.64
CA PHE A 54 0.84 -14.19 -11.34
C PHE A 54 2.05 -14.60 -10.47
N GLU A 55 2.29 -13.90 -9.35
CA GLU A 55 3.38 -14.18 -8.40
C GLU A 55 2.91 -14.98 -7.18
N GLY A 56 1.60 -15.07 -6.99
CA GLY A 56 0.96 -15.84 -5.92
C GLY A 56 0.49 -14.98 -4.74
N ASP A 57 0.48 -13.65 -4.89
CA ASP A 57 -0.12 -12.74 -3.93
C ASP A 57 -1.63 -12.71 -4.11
N LEU A 58 -2.37 -12.34 -3.06
CA LEU A 58 -3.83 -12.25 -3.12
C LEU A 58 -4.25 -11.25 -4.18
N ARG A 59 -5.33 -11.53 -4.91
CA ARG A 59 -5.78 -10.70 -6.03
C ARG A 59 -6.58 -9.44 -5.66
N ILE A 60 -6.95 -9.30 -4.40
CA ILE A 60 -7.64 -8.13 -3.87
C ILE A 60 -6.80 -7.62 -2.70
N LEU A 61 -5.92 -6.65 -2.97
CA LEU A 61 -5.11 -5.95 -1.99
C LEU A 61 -5.50 -4.48 -1.91
N ASP A 62 -5.03 -3.82 -0.87
CA ASP A 62 -5.12 -2.36 -0.69
C ASP A 62 -3.77 -1.79 -1.12
N GLY A 63 -3.67 -1.44 -2.40
CA GLY A 63 -2.41 -1.07 -3.06
C GLY A 63 -1.94 0.32 -2.68
N ASP A 64 -2.86 1.27 -2.46
CA ASP A 64 -2.58 2.65 -2.08
C ASP A 64 -2.56 2.89 -0.56
N GLY A 65 -3.06 1.94 0.22
CA GLY A 65 -3.04 1.96 1.69
C GLY A 65 -4.12 2.85 2.31
N ASP A 66 -5.20 3.15 1.59
CA ASP A 66 -6.31 3.99 2.08
C ASP A 66 -7.32 3.23 2.97
N GLY A 67 -7.17 1.90 3.07
CA GLY A 67 -8.02 1.00 3.86
C GLY A 67 -9.11 0.29 3.06
N TRP A 68 -9.18 0.48 1.73
CA TRP A 68 -10.15 -0.17 0.84
C TRP A 68 -9.43 -1.03 -0.20
N ALA A 69 -9.46 -2.35 0.00
CA ALA A 69 -8.86 -3.27 -0.96
C ALA A 69 -9.70 -3.37 -2.26
N VAL A 70 -9.09 -3.03 -3.40
CA VAL A 70 -9.68 -3.12 -4.73
C VAL A 70 -8.67 -3.76 -5.67
N VAL A 71 -9.11 -4.71 -6.49
CA VAL A 71 -8.24 -5.34 -7.47
C VAL A 71 -7.64 -4.32 -8.45
N ASP A 72 -6.36 -4.45 -8.75
CA ASP A 72 -5.70 -3.71 -9.81
C ASP A 72 -6.14 -4.20 -11.18
N MET A 73 -6.11 -3.31 -12.18
CA MET A 73 -6.26 -3.72 -13.56
C MET A 73 -4.96 -4.30 -14.10
N GLY A 74 -4.96 -5.61 -14.34
CA GLY A 74 -3.82 -6.28 -14.96
C GLY A 74 -3.63 -7.69 -14.42
N THR A 75 -2.38 -8.16 -14.49
CA THR A 75 -2.01 -9.51 -14.03
C THR A 75 -1.31 -9.53 -12.68
N ASP A 76 -0.91 -8.36 -12.18
CA ASP A 76 -0.10 -8.12 -10.98
C ASP A 76 -0.88 -7.23 -10.00
N GLU A 77 -0.76 -7.46 -8.69
CA GLU A 77 -1.26 -6.52 -7.68
C GLU A 77 -0.10 -5.68 -7.19
N PHE A 78 -0.22 -4.37 -7.34
CA PHE A 78 0.61 -3.44 -6.63
C PHE A 78 0.32 -3.54 -5.14
N SER A 79 1.29 -4.05 -4.40
CA SER A 79 1.29 -3.92 -2.95
C SER A 79 2.36 -2.92 -2.53
N ILE A 80 2.00 -1.95 -1.70
CA ILE A 80 3.00 -1.25 -0.92
C ILE A 80 3.68 -2.28 -0.01
N PRO A 81 5.03 -2.39 -0.01
CA PRO A 81 5.71 -3.32 0.88
C PRO A 81 5.40 -2.93 2.33
N THR A 82 4.49 -3.66 2.95
CA THR A 82 4.14 -3.49 4.35
C THR A 82 5.22 -4.17 5.18
N ILE A 83 5.91 -3.41 6.05
CA ILE A 83 6.79 -4.01 7.05
C ILE A 83 5.90 -4.31 8.25
N PRO A 84 5.61 -5.58 8.56
CA PRO A 84 4.87 -5.90 9.77
C PRO A 84 5.67 -5.41 10.96
N VAL A 85 5.08 -4.50 11.72
CA VAL A 85 5.66 -3.97 12.95
C VAL A 85 5.02 -4.71 14.12
N GLU A 86 5.82 -5.49 14.85
CA GLU A 86 5.36 -6.13 16.07
C GLU A 86 5.49 -5.12 17.23
N VAL A 87 4.35 -4.75 17.81
CA VAL A 87 4.28 -3.95 19.04
C VAL A 87 3.99 -4.91 20.20
N ASP A 88 5.05 -5.32 20.91
CA ASP A 88 4.91 -6.10 22.14
C ASP A 88 4.52 -5.14 23.28
N VAL A 89 3.24 -5.14 23.64
CA VAL A 89 2.73 -4.43 24.82
C VAL A 89 2.58 -5.40 25.97
N THR A 90 3.57 -5.43 26.86
CA THR A 90 3.48 -6.20 28.11
C THR A 90 3.01 -5.28 29.24
N PRO A 91 1.84 -5.55 29.87
CA PRO A 91 1.39 -4.78 31.01
C PRO A 91 2.43 -4.75 32.14
N TYR A 92 2.60 -3.58 32.77
CA TYR A 92 3.53 -3.35 33.89
C TYR A 92 5.03 -3.40 33.54
N ILE A 93 5.41 -3.47 32.26
CA ILE A 93 6.79 -3.24 31.83
C ILE A 93 6.95 -1.77 31.43
N PRO A 94 7.99 -1.08 31.91
CA PRO A 94 8.18 0.35 31.63
C PRO A 94 8.53 0.68 30.18
N ASN A 95 9.03 -0.30 29.41
CA ASN A 95 9.45 -0.15 28.02
C ASN A 95 8.83 -1.23 27.14
N ASN A 96 7.81 -0.87 26.37
CA ASN A 96 7.34 -1.69 25.25
C ASN A 96 8.22 -1.39 24.03
N VAL A 97 8.69 -2.42 23.34
CA VAL A 97 9.66 -2.28 22.25
C VAL A 97 8.96 -2.56 20.94
N ILE A 98 9.03 -1.59 20.03
CA ILE A 98 8.66 -1.77 18.63
C ILE A 98 9.86 -2.37 17.91
N ARG A 99 9.72 -3.58 17.35
CA ARG A 99 10.79 -4.23 16.58
C ARG A 99 10.44 -4.23 15.10
N VAL A 100 11.31 -3.61 14.30
CA VAL A 100 11.20 -3.60 12.83
C VAL A 100 12.37 -4.37 12.24
N ARG A 101 12.09 -5.36 11.38
CA ARG A 101 13.08 -6.09 10.58
C ARG A 101 12.49 -6.36 9.17
N PRO A 102 13.24 -6.18 8.07
CA PRO A 102 14.57 -5.58 7.93
C PRO A 102 14.49 -4.03 7.82
N TRP A 103 15.66 -3.39 7.62
CA TRP A 103 15.99 -1.96 7.73
C TRP A 103 15.25 -1.03 6.75
N VAL A 104 13.92 -1.05 6.76
CA VAL A 104 13.10 -0.15 5.96
C VAL A 104 12.58 1.00 6.84
N LEU A 105 12.45 2.18 6.23
CA LEU A 105 11.87 3.34 6.88
C LEU A 105 10.37 3.08 7.12
N VAL A 106 9.95 2.95 8.37
CA VAL A 106 8.54 2.90 8.74
C VAL A 106 8.05 4.33 8.97
N LYS A 107 7.13 4.78 8.12
CA LYS A 107 6.40 6.04 8.36
C LYS A 107 5.37 5.77 9.46
N VAL A 108 5.50 6.47 10.58
CA VAL A 108 4.51 6.45 11.68
C VAL A 108 3.84 7.81 11.71
N ALA A 109 2.51 7.84 11.76
CA ALA A 109 1.73 9.07 11.93
C ALA A 109 1.19 9.14 13.36
N ILE A 110 1.17 10.34 13.92
CA ILE A 110 0.36 10.65 15.10
C ILE A 110 -0.96 11.21 14.55
N LEU A 111 -2.09 10.61 14.92
CA LEU A 111 -3.40 11.02 14.40
C LEU A 111 -4.03 12.10 15.28
N THR A 112 -4.61 13.11 14.62
CA THR A 112 -5.50 14.07 15.27
C THR A 112 -6.78 13.35 15.72
N THR A 113 -7.23 13.62 16.94
CA THR A 113 -8.50 13.15 17.49
C THR A 113 -9.35 14.34 17.94
N GLU A 114 -10.56 14.08 18.43
CA GLU A 114 -11.42 15.14 18.99
C GLU A 114 -10.78 15.89 20.18
N GLU A 115 -9.82 15.27 20.86
CA GLU A 115 -9.18 15.82 22.07
C GLU A 115 -7.71 16.20 21.87
N PHE A 116 -7.15 15.97 20.68
CA PHE A 116 -5.71 16.14 20.42
C PHE A 116 -5.42 16.50 18.97
N ASP A 117 -4.72 17.61 18.72
CA ASP A 117 -4.23 17.97 17.39
C ASP A 117 -2.78 17.52 17.20
N ALA A 118 -2.56 16.61 16.25
CA ALA A 118 -1.23 16.11 15.93
C ALA A 118 -0.31 17.20 15.34
N ALA A 119 -0.86 18.29 14.80
CA ALA A 119 -0.06 19.42 14.29
C ALA A 119 0.69 20.18 15.41
N ASP A 120 0.24 20.04 16.66
CA ASP A 120 0.89 20.67 17.83
C ASP A 120 2.13 19.90 18.31
N VAL A 121 2.40 18.72 17.74
CA VAL A 121 3.58 17.93 18.09
C VAL A 121 4.79 18.43 17.32
N ALA A 122 5.78 18.96 18.03
CA ALA A 122 7.09 19.27 17.46
C ALA A 122 7.81 17.94 17.10
N PRO A 123 8.09 17.66 15.82
CA PRO A 123 8.59 16.33 15.41
C PRO A 123 9.92 15.94 16.04
N ASP A 124 10.76 16.91 16.36
CA ASP A 124 12.06 16.76 17.02
C ASP A 124 11.96 16.41 18.52
N THR A 125 10.75 16.49 19.09
CA THR A 125 10.47 16.13 20.49
C THR A 125 9.87 14.73 20.64
N VAL A 126 9.56 14.05 19.53
CA VAL A 126 9.02 12.69 19.55
C VAL A 126 10.16 11.70 19.84
N VAL A 127 10.19 11.19 21.06
CA VAL A 127 11.19 10.20 21.50
C VAL A 127 10.54 8.84 21.61
N PHE A 128 11.03 7.86 20.83
CA PHE A 128 10.73 6.46 21.09
C PHE A 128 11.56 6.01 22.28
N ALA A 129 10.90 5.57 23.36
CA ALA A 129 11.56 5.22 24.62
C ALA A 129 12.74 4.25 24.38
N GLY A 130 13.97 4.74 24.61
CA GLY A 130 15.20 3.96 24.50
C GLY A 130 15.97 4.07 23.18
N ALA A 131 15.48 4.81 22.17
CA ALA A 131 16.30 5.20 21.03
C ALA A 131 17.09 6.48 21.39
N PRO A 132 18.42 6.54 21.19
CA PRO A 132 19.14 7.80 21.32
C PRO A 132 18.57 8.79 20.32
N ALA A 133 18.33 10.03 20.74
CA ALA A 133 17.96 11.10 19.80
C ALA A 133 19.04 11.18 18.72
N ASN A 134 18.65 11.17 17.45
CA ASN A 134 19.57 11.46 16.36
C ASN A 134 20.01 12.93 16.51
N THR A 135 21.19 13.14 17.07
CA THR A 135 21.92 14.42 17.05
C THR A 135 22.51 14.68 15.67
#